data_AF-A0A661QJ61-F1
#
_entry.id   AF-A0A661QJ61-F1
#
_cell.length_a   1.000
_cell.length_b   1.000
_cell.length_c   1.000
_cell.angle_alpha   90.00
_cell.angle_beta   90.00
_cell.angle_gamma   90.00
#
_symmetry.space_group_name_H-M   'P 1'
#
loop_
_entity.id
_entity.type
_entity.pdbx_description
1 polymer ?
#
loop_
_entity_poly.entity_id
_entity_poly.type
_entity_poly.pdbx_seq_one_letter_code
_entity_poly.pdbx_strand_id
1 'polypeptide(L)'
;AREYSQSPDRENGGALGYFSAGQLPAEFDAVLFKLPVKQVSTPVESPYGFHLFLVERRRKAGLRPYAAVKAEIATKLYQQKEETAFHLWLENLQKTTVTNINWELLQPELKP
;
A
#
# COMPACT_ATOMS: atom_id res chain seq x y z
N ALA A 1 -16.25 6.80 16.40
CA ALA A 1 -14.82 6.68 16.05
C ALA A 1 -13.91 7.06 17.21
N ARG A 2 -13.94 8.32 17.69
CA ARG A 2 -13.08 8.80 18.79
C ARG A 2 -13.13 7.97 20.09
N GLU A 3 -14.29 7.42 20.41
CA GLU A 3 -14.53 6.72 21.67
C GLU A 3 -14.01 5.27 21.71
N TYR A 4 -14.06 4.54 20.59
CA TYR A 4 -13.79 3.09 20.56
C TYR A 4 -12.74 2.64 19.54
N SER A 5 -12.33 3.49 18.60
CA SER A 5 -11.34 3.11 17.58
C SER A 5 -9.96 2.95 18.20
N GLN A 6 -9.22 1.93 17.78
CA GLN A 6 -7.80 1.73 18.12
C GLN A 6 -6.86 2.20 17.00
N SER A 7 -7.42 2.70 15.89
CA SER A 7 -6.64 3.15 14.73
C SER A 7 -6.07 4.56 14.94
N PRO A 8 -4.89 4.90 14.37
CA PRO A 8 -4.24 6.20 14.56
C PRO A 8 -5.11 7.42 14.16
N ASP A 9 -6.00 7.22 13.21
CA ASP A 9 -6.96 8.21 12.69
C ASP A 9 -8.16 8.46 13.63
N ARG A 10 -8.19 7.82 14.81
CA ARG A 10 -9.20 8.01 15.87
C ARG A 10 -9.44 9.48 16.20
N GLU A 11 -8.38 10.25 16.41
CA GLU A 11 -8.47 11.68 16.78
C GLU A 11 -9.16 12.51 15.69
N ASN A 12 -8.95 12.13 14.43
CA ASN A 12 -9.58 12.73 13.26
C ASN A 12 -10.94 12.10 12.93
N GLY A 13 -11.55 11.38 13.87
CA GLY A 13 -12.88 10.81 13.69
C GLY A 13 -12.94 9.60 12.76
N GLY A 14 -11.82 8.94 12.50
CA GLY A 14 -11.77 7.78 11.60
C GLY A 14 -11.53 8.14 10.13
N ALA A 15 -11.03 9.34 9.84
CA ALA A 15 -10.93 9.87 8.48
C ALA A 15 -9.66 9.38 7.77
N LEU A 16 -9.82 8.56 6.73
CA LEU A 16 -8.72 8.01 5.92
C LEU A 16 -8.42 8.81 4.63
N GLY A 17 -9.21 9.84 4.33
CA GLY A 17 -9.07 10.62 3.10
C GLY A 17 -9.61 9.92 1.85
N TYR A 18 -9.11 10.30 0.68
CA TYR A 18 -9.48 9.68 -0.61
C TYR A 18 -8.44 8.64 -1.01
N PHE A 19 -8.91 7.45 -1.36
CA PHE A 19 -8.10 6.36 -1.87
C PHE A 19 -8.77 5.76 -3.13
N SER A 20 -7.95 5.08 -3.92
CA SER A 20 -8.30 4.32 -5.11
C SER A 20 -8.24 2.82 -4.81
N ALA A 21 -8.86 2.01 -5.66
CA ALA A 21 -8.77 0.55 -5.54
C ALA A 21 -7.31 0.10 -5.65
N GLY A 22 -6.91 -0.84 -4.80
CA GLY A 22 -5.56 -1.37 -4.64
C GLY A 22 -4.67 -0.60 -3.66
N GLN A 23 -5.17 0.48 -3.04
CA GLN A 23 -4.40 1.22 -2.03
C GLN A 23 -4.66 0.73 -0.59
N LEU A 24 -5.72 -0.05 -0.37
CA LEU A 24 -6.04 -0.68 0.91
C LEU A 24 -5.94 -2.20 0.79
N PRO A 25 -5.84 -2.93 1.92
CA PRO A 25 -5.96 -4.38 1.93
C PRO A 25 -7.19 -4.87 1.14
N ALA A 26 -7.03 -6.02 0.48
CA ALA A 26 -8.03 -6.53 -0.46
C ALA A 26 -9.40 -6.78 0.21
N GLU A 27 -9.37 -7.21 1.47
CA GLU A 27 -10.55 -7.37 2.32
C GLU A 27 -11.33 -6.07 2.52
N PHE A 28 -10.64 -4.93 2.59
CA PHE A 28 -11.28 -3.61 2.78
C PHE A 28 -11.85 -3.10 1.47
N ASP A 29 -11.08 -3.18 0.38
CA ASP A 29 -11.54 -2.78 -0.94
C ASP A 29 -12.79 -3.53 -1.37
N ALA A 30 -12.85 -4.84 -1.10
CA ALA A 30 -14.01 -5.67 -1.43
C ALA A 30 -15.33 -5.17 -0.79
N VAL A 31 -15.24 -4.56 0.40
CA VAL A 31 -16.38 -4.03 1.14
C VAL A 31 -16.64 -2.56 0.78
N LEU A 32 -15.60 -1.71 0.84
CA LEU A 32 -15.70 -0.26 0.64
C LEU A 32 -16.24 0.09 -0.76
N PHE A 33 -15.82 -0.63 -1.80
CA PHE A 33 -16.30 -0.37 -3.16
C PHE A 33 -17.74 -0.83 -3.39
N LYS A 34 -18.26 -1.76 -2.57
CA LYS A 34 -19.66 -2.22 -2.63
C LYS A 34 -20.58 -1.42 -1.70
N LEU A 35 -20.04 -0.80 -0.66
CA LEU A 35 -20.82 -0.06 0.34
C LEU A 35 -21.41 1.23 -0.24
N PRO A 36 -22.75 1.44 -0.10
CA PRO A 36 -23.38 2.71 -0.43
C PRO A 36 -22.82 3.89 0.38
N VAL A 37 -22.85 5.07 -0.23
CA VAL A 37 -22.41 6.31 0.44
C VAL A 37 -23.35 6.61 1.61
N LYS A 38 -22.78 7.03 2.74
CA LYS A 38 -23.45 7.25 4.03
C LYS A 38 -24.05 6.00 4.71
N GLN A 39 -23.70 4.79 4.26
CA GLN A 39 -24.04 3.55 4.95
C GLN A 39 -22.84 3.00 5.74
N VAL A 40 -23.10 2.44 6.92
CA VAL A 40 -22.11 1.73 7.75
C VAL A 40 -22.06 0.26 7.30
N SER A 41 -20.86 -0.30 7.19
CA SER A 41 -20.66 -1.71 6.82
C SER A 41 -21.05 -2.66 7.94
N THR A 42 -21.18 -3.94 7.60
CA THR A 42 -21.05 -5.02 8.60
C THR A 42 -19.61 -5.05 9.14
N PRO A 43 -19.37 -5.65 10.31
CA PRO A 43 -18.02 -5.87 10.81
C PRO A 43 -17.16 -6.61 9.78
N VAL A 44 -15.99 -6.07 9.48
CA VAL A 44 -15.01 -6.65 8.55
C VAL A 44 -13.84 -7.15 9.36
N GLU A 45 -13.54 -8.44 9.26
CA GLU A 45 -12.38 -9.05 9.89
C GLU A 45 -11.13 -8.82 9.04
N SER A 46 -10.02 -8.48 9.71
CA SER A 46 -8.69 -8.37 9.11
C SER A 46 -7.64 -8.88 10.10
N PRO A 47 -6.37 -9.04 9.68
CA PRO A 47 -5.28 -9.35 10.60
C PRO A 47 -5.11 -8.33 11.76
N TYR A 48 -5.69 -7.13 11.62
CA TYR A 48 -5.67 -6.08 12.63
C TYR A 48 -6.88 -6.09 13.57
N GLY A 49 -7.81 -7.05 13.40
CA GLY A 49 -9.03 -7.19 14.19
C GLY A 49 -10.29 -6.87 13.38
N PHE A 50 -11.28 -6.23 14.03
CA PHE A 50 -12.56 -5.92 13.43
C PHE A 50 -12.69 -4.44 13.07
N HIS A 51 -13.20 -4.17 11.87
CA HIS A 51 -13.36 -2.83 11.32
C HIS A 51 -14.80 -2.57 10.90
N LEU A 52 -15.28 -1.35 11.18
CA LEU A 52 -16.53 -0.81 10.65
C LEU A 52 -16.20 0.36 9.74
N PHE A 53 -16.75 0.33 8.53
CA PHE A 53 -16.48 1.34 7.51
C PHE A 53 -17.71 2.20 7.25
N LEU A 54 -17.48 3.48 6.98
CA LEU A 54 -18.49 4.43 6.52
C LEU A 54 -17.93 5.17 5.31
N VAL A 55 -18.54 4.97 4.14
CA VAL A 55 -18.15 5.72 2.94
C VAL A 55 -18.80 7.10 2.98
N GLU A 56 -18.02 8.14 3.31
CA GLU A 56 -18.54 9.50 3.38
C GLU A 56 -18.91 10.09 2.02
N ARG A 57 -18.02 9.90 1.03
CA ARG A 57 -18.12 10.45 -0.32
C ARG A 57 -17.48 9.49 -1.31
N ARG A 58 -18.07 9.41 -2.51
CA ARG A 58 -17.50 8.68 -3.64
C ARG A 58 -17.37 9.63 -4.83
N ARG A 59 -16.15 9.73 -5.38
CA ARG A 59 -15.87 10.51 -6.58
C ARG A 59 -15.73 9.54 -7.75
N LYS A 60 -16.32 9.87 -8.90
CA LYS A 60 -16.05 9.13 -10.14
C LYS A 60 -14.57 9.33 -10.48
N ALA A 61 -13.93 8.28 -11.00
CA ALA A 61 -12.60 8.41 -11.58
C ALA A 61 -12.65 9.48 -12.67
N GLY A 62 -11.99 10.61 -12.42
CA GLY A 62 -11.87 11.68 -13.40
C GLY A 62 -10.64 11.45 -14.26
N LEU A 63 -10.78 11.60 -15.57
CA LEU A 63 -9.63 11.70 -16.45
C LEU A 63 -8.91 13.02 -16.15
N ARG A 64 -7.72 12.94 -15.56
CA ARG A 64 -6.81 14.09 -15.49
C ARG A 64 -6.23 14.30 -16.88
N PRO A 65 -6.20 15.53 -17.44
CA PRO A 65 -5.58 15.79 -18.72
C PRO A 65 -4.14 15.31 -18.73
N TYR A 66 -3.70 14.64 -19.80
CA TYR A 66 -2.35 14.09 -19.91
C TYR A 66 -1.27 15.13 -19.60
N ALA A 67 -1.43 16.37 -20.07
CA ALA A 67 -0.51 17.48 -19.80
C ALA A 67 -0.29 17.73 -18.30
N ALA A 68 -1.33 17.57 -17.46
CA ALA A 68 -1.26 17.79 -16.02
C ALA A 68 -0.65 16.61 -15.23
N VAL A 69 -0.55 15.42 -15.83
CA VAL A 69 -0.03 14.20 -15.19
C VAL A 69 1.26 13.68 -15.80
N LYS A 70 1.68 14.21 -16.96
CA LYS A 70 2.85 13.74 -17.71
C LYS A 70 4.12 13.65 -16.84
N ALA A 71 4.40 14.67 -16.04
CA ALA A 71 5.57 14.70 -15.16
C ALA A 71 5.50 13.61 -14.09
N GLU A 72 4.36 13.47 -13.42
CA GLU A 72 4.11 12.45 -12.40
C GLU A 72 4.25 11.03 -12.97
N ILE A 73 3.68 10.77 -14.15
CA ILE A 73 3.81 9.50 -14.86
C ILE A 73 5.28 9.23 -15.22
N ALA A 74 6.00 10.22 -15.74
CA ALA A 74 7.40 10.07 -16.12
C ALA A 74 8.28 9.73 -14.90
N THR A 75 8.11 10.44 -13.79
CA THR A 75 8.83 10.15 -12.53
C THR A 75 8.56 8.73 -12.05
N LYS A 76 7.29 8.32 -12.03
CA LYS A 76 6.91 6.97 -11.59
C LYS A 76 7.52 5.88 -12.47
N LEU A 77 7.46 6.04 -13.79
CA LEU A 77 8.04 5.08 -14.73
C LEU A 77 9.57 5.03 -14.62
N TYR A 78 10.21 6.17 -14.39
CA TYR A 78 11.66 6.25 -14.18
C TYR A 78 12.07 5.45 -12.94
N GLN A 79 11.42 5.69 -11.80
CA GLN A 79 11.68 4.97 -10.54
C GLN A 79 11.51 3.46 -10.70
N GLN A 80 10.44 3.02 -11.37
CA GLN A 80 10.21 1.60 -11.63
C GLN A 80 11.30 0.97 -12.50
N LYS A 81 11.77 1.69 -13.53
CA LYS A 81 12.85 1.23 -14.40
C LYS A 81 14.18 1.18 -13.67
N GLU A 82 14.47 2.18 -12.84
CA GLU A 82 15.66 2.24 -11.99
C GLU A 82 15.70 1.07 -11.01
N GLU A 83 14.62 0.82 -10.27
CA GLU A 83 14.51 -0.30 -9.34
C GLU A 83 14.69 -1.65 -10.05
N THR A 84 14.07 -1.82 -11.20
CA THR A 84 14.23 -3.05 -12.02
C THR A 84 15.67 -3.22 -12.49
N ALA A 85 16.28 -2.16 -13.03
CA ALA A 85 17.65 -2.21 -13.54
C ALA A 85 18.65 -2.47 -12.41
N PHE A 86 18.47 -1.83 -11.26
CA PHE A 86 19.28 -2.04 -10.06
C PHE A 86 19.18 -3.48 -9.58
N HIS A 87 17.97 -4.04 -9.51
CA HIS A 87 17.77 -5.43 -9.10
C HIS A 87 18.47 -6.41 -10.06
N LEU A 88 18.29 -6.24 -11.37
CA LEU A 88 18.96 -7.09 -12.37
C LEU A 88 20.49 -6.95 -12.31
N TRP A 89 21.00 -5.74 -12.11
CA TRP A 89 22.43 -5.50 -11.94
C TRP A 89 22.96 -6.19 -10.68
N LEU A 90 22.24 -6.10 -9.56
CA LEU A 90 22.62 -6.74 -8.30
C LEU A 90 22.61 -8.26 -8.42
N GLU A 91 21.57 -8.84 -9.03
CA GLU A 91 21.52 -10.29 -9.32
C GLU A 91 22.71 -10.74 -10.17
N ASN A 92 23.05 -9.96 -11.21
CA ASN A 92 24.18 -10.30 -12.08
C ASN A 92 25.51 -10.21 -11.33
N LEU A 93 25.70 -9.20 -10.49
CA LEU A 93 26.89 -9.09 -9.65
C LEU A 93 27.01 -10.27 -8.68
N GLN A 94 25.93 -10.66 -8.01
CA GLN A 94 25.93 -11.81 -7.11
C GLN A 94 26.32 -13.11 -7.84
N LYS A 95 25.85 -13.30 -9.08
CA LYS A 95 26.18 -14.50 -9.88
C LYS A 95 27.61 -14.52 -10.38
N THR A 96 28.17 -13.36 -10.73
CA THR A 96 29.51 -13.25 -11.34
C THR A 96 30.63 -13.12 -10.31
N THR A 97 30.30 -12.77 -9.06
CA THR A 97 31.29 -12.53 -8.00
C THR A 97 31.33 -13.71 -7.04
N VAL A 98 32.52 -14.27 -6.80
CA VAL A 98 32.73 -15.27 -5.75
C VAL A 98 32.56 -14.57 -4.40
N THR A 99 31.40 -14.75 -3.78
CA THR A 99 31.07 -14.13 -2.49
C THR A 99 31.36 -15.13 -1.36
N ASN A 100 32.34 -14.83 -0.52
CA ASN A 100 32.63 -15.62 0.68
C ASN A 100 31.96 -14.97 1.89
N ILE A 101 30.84 -15.55 2.35
CA ILE A 101 30.06 -14.98 3.45
C ILE A 101 30.51 -15.62 4.76
N ASN A 102 31.03 -14.81 5.69
CA ASN A 102 31.35 -15.26 7.04
C ASN A 102 30.09 -15.22 7.91
N TRP A 103 29.40 -16.35 7.97
CA TRP A 103 28.14 -16.54 8.70
C TRP A 103 28.28 -16.50 10.22
N GLU A 104 29.49 -16.54 10.78
CA GLU A 104 29.69 -16.44 12.24
C GLU A 104 29.58 -14.98 12.74
N LEU A 105 29.82 -14.02 11.86
CA LEU A 105 29.71 -12.58 12.14
C LEU A 105 28.30 -12.03 11.90
N LEU A 106 27.47 -12.78 11.19
CA LEU A 106 26.07 -12.47 10.95
C LEU A 106 25.23 -13.28 11.93
N GLN A 107 24.35 -12.61 12.66
CA GLN A 107 23.61 -13.20 13.77
C GLN A 107 22.91 -14.51 13.38
N PRO A 108 22.79 -15.48 14.31
CA PRO A 108 22.34 -16.85 14.02
C PRO A 108 20.95 -16.97 13.40
N GLU A 109 20.13 -15.92 13.45
CA GLU A 109 18.75 -15.89 12.98
C GLU A 109 18.62 -15.62 11.46
N LEU A 110 19.73 -15.32 10.77
CA LEU A 110 19.77 -15.04 9.33
C LEU A 110 20.35 -16.19 8.48
N LYS A 111 20.44 -17.40 9.03
CA LYS A 111 20.80 -18.59 8.25
C LYS A 111 19.66 -18.92 7.27
N PRO A 112 19.96 -19.24 5.99
CA PRO A 112 18.95 -19.65 5.02
C PRO A 112 18.28 -20.97 5.40
#